data_AF-A0A3A5AAA4-F1
#
_entry.id   AF-A0A3A5AAA4-F1
#
_cell.length_a   1.000
_cell.length_b   1.000
_cell.length_c   1.000
_cell.angle_alpha   90.00
_cell.angle_beta   90.00
_cell.angle_gamma   90.00
#
_symmetry.space_group_name_H-M   'P 1'
#
loop_
_entity.id
_entity.type
_entity.pdbx_description
1 polymer ?
#
loop_
_entity_poly.entity_id
_entity_poly.type
_entity_poly.pdbx_seq_one_letter_code
_entity_poly.pdbx_strand_id
1 'polypeptide(L)'
;MEDIMTVFMASKFCRVSPKTIINWIEAGHIKAYKTVGGHRRINRADLEGFMRKQGIPIPKEEPVEQTKRILVVDDDPIIVESIVQALEEDERDYEVISASDGFEAGLQIEKFKPHLVILDIMMPDIKGYEVCRRIKSGNDTRGTKIIVLSAYLDEEKFNRMKEYGADVCFSKPLPLPRLKAEVAALLGLNE
;
A
#
# COMPACT_ATOMS: atom_id res chain seq x y z
N MET A 1 -17.48 17.24 5.82
CA MET A 1 -16.66 16.07 5.46
C MET A 1 -15.55 16.01 6.47
N GLU A 2 -15.31 14.86 7.09
CA GLU A 2 -14.14 14.69 7.94
C GLU A 2 -12.90 14.79 7.05
N ASP A 3 -12.04 15.75 7.36
CA ASP A 3 -10.80 15.98 6.65
C ASP A 3 -9.77 14.98 7.17
N ILE A 4 -9.69 13.84 6.48
CA ILE A 4 -8.94 12.67 6.90
C ILE A 4 -7.63 12.61 6.11
N MET A 5 -6.53 12.43 6.84
CA MET A 5 -5.18 12.37 6.29
C MET A 5 -4.57 10.97 6.43
N THR A 6 -3.72 10.59 5.48
CA THR A 6 -2.78 9.49 5.62
C THR A 6 -1.63 9.93 6.54
N VAL A 7 -0.87 8.96 7.05
CA VAL A 7 0.38 9.23 7.79
C VAL A 7 1.31 10.10 6.97
N PHE A 8 1.44 9.80 5.67
CA PHE A 8 2.26 10.57 4.75
C PHE A 8 1.79 12.02 4.63
N MET A 9 0.51 12.27 4.35
CA MET A 9 -0.02 13.63 4.25
C MET A 9 0.20 14.42 5.55
N ALA A 10 -0.05 13.79 6.70
CA ALA A 10 0.20 14.39 8.00
C ALA A 10 1.69 14.72 8.21
N SER A 11 2.59 13.86 7.72
CA SER A 11 4.04 14.07 7.80
C SER A 11 4.48 15.29 6.99
N LYS A 12 3.96 15.46 5.77
CA LYS A 12 4.25 16.64 4.92
C LYS A 12 3.68 17.92 5.52
N PHE A 13 2.48 17.84 6.08
CA PHE A 13 1.86 18.95 6.80
C PHE A 13 2.70 19.37 8.02
N CYS A 14 3.19 18.42 8.80
CA CYS A 14 4.03 18.72 9.97
C CYS A 14 5.52 18.96 9.65
N ARG A 15 5.95 18.74 8.39
CA ARG A 15 7.36 18.73 7.96
C ARG A 15 8.25 17.79 8.78
N VAL A 16 7.74 16.60 9.05
CA VAL A 16 8.45 15.51 9.74
C VAL A 16 8.41 14.24 8.88
N SER A 17 9.11 13.19 9.29
CA SER A 17 9.03 11.90 8.59
C SER A 17 7.70 11.18 8.90
N PRO A 18 7.23 10.29 8.01
CA PRO A 18 6.09 9.39 8.31
C PRO A 18 6.28 8.63 9.62
N LYS A 19 7.51 8.16 9.90
CA LYS A 19 7.86 7.48 11.15
C LYS A 19 7.62 8.34 12.38
N THR A 20 7.91 9.64 12.32
CA THR A 20 7.62 10.56 13.43
C THR A 20 6.12 10.66 13.72
N ILE A 21 5.27 10.75 12.68
CA ILE A 21 3.82 10.75 12.85
C ILE A 21 3.34 9.44 13.51
N ILE A 22 3.84 8.29 13.04
CA ILE A 22 3.52 6.98 13.62
C ILE A 22 3.89 6.95 15.11
N ASN A 23 5.09 7.41 15.47
CA ASN A 23 5.53 7.45 16.86
C ASN A 23 4.62 8.34 17.73
N TRP A 24 4.13 9.47 17.21
CA TRP A 24 3.18 10.32 17.94
C TRP A 24 1.82 9.64 18.15
N ILE A 25 1.34 8.88 17.18
CA ILE A 25 0.11 8.09 17.29
C ILE A 25 0.29 6.98 18.34
N GLU A 26 1.39 6.23 18.27
CA GLU A 26 1.68 5.12 19.18
C GLU A 26 1.89 5.59 20.63
N ALA A 27 2.46 6.78 20.81
CA ALA A 27 2.56 7.44 22.11
C ALA A 27 1.22 8.01 22.63
N GLY A 28 0.12 7.88 21.86
CA GLY A 28 -1.21 8.37 22.23
C GLY A 28 -1.36 9.89 22.14
N HIS A 29 -0.45 10.58 21.45
CA HIS A 29 -0.52 12.04 21.30
C HIS A 29 -1.53 12.48 20.23
N ILE A 30 -1.73 11.66 19.20
CA ILE A 30 -2.64 11.90 18.09
C ILE A 30 -3.57 10.70 17.95
N LYS A 31 -4.88 10.95 17.84
CA LYS A 31 -5.85 9.88 17.59
C LYS A 31 -5.77 9.45 16.12
N ALA A 32 -5.80 8.15 15.90
CA ALA A 32 -5.92 7.57 14.58
C ALA A 32 -6.74 6.28 14.63
N TYR A 33 -7.33 5.90 13.51
CA TYR A 33 -7.95 4.59 13.31
C TYR A 33 -7.28 3.89 12.13
N LYS A 34 -7.39 2.56 12.05
CA LYS A 34 -6.89 1.78 10.91
C LYS A 34 -8.02 1.49 9.93
N THR A 35 -7.73 1.58 8.64
CA THR A 35 -8.61 1.09 7.58
C THR A 35 -8.63 -0.45 7.57
N VAL A 36 -9.50 -1.04 6.75
CA VAL A 36 -9.52 -2.50 6.51
C VAL A 36 -8.15 -3.03 6.05
N GLY A 37 -7.36 -2.21 5.34
CA GLY A 37 -6.00 -2.52 4.92
C GLY A 37 -4.91 -2.25 5.96
N GLY A 38 -5.27 -1.96 7.21
CA GLY A 38 -4.31 -1.73 8.29
C GLY A 38 -3.63 -0.35 8.31
N HIS A 39 -3.69 0.44 7.24
CA HIS A 39 -3.18 1.82 7.23
C HIS A 39 -3.96 2.73 8.17
N ARG A 40 -3.24 3.56 8.91
CA ARG A 40 -3.75 4.58 9.81
C ARG A 40 -4.35 5.76 9.04
N ARG A 41 -5.35 6.37 9.66
CA ARG A 41 -6.05 7.57 9.23
C ARG A 41 -6.15 8.53 10.40
N ILE A 42 -5.81 9.78 10.13
CA ILE A 42 -5.68 10.84 11.12
C ILE A 42 -6.70 11.91 10.78
N ASN A 43 -7.51 12.31 11.75
CA ASN A 43 -8.38 13.47 11.57
C ASN A 43 -7.53 14.75 11.65
N ARG A 44 -7.65 15.66 10.68
CA ARG A 44 -6.88 16.92 10.67
C ARG A 44 -7.04 17.70 11.96
N ALA A 45 -8.25 17.78 12.52
CA ALA A 45 -8.50 18.56 13.73
C ALA A 45 -7.74 18.01 14.94
N ASP A 46 -7.61 16.68 15.04
CA ASP A 46 -6.82 16.04 16.10
C ASP A 46 -5.32 16.34 15.93
N LEU A 47 -4.81 16.30 14.69
CA LEU A 47 -3.43 16.64 14.37
C LEU A 47 -3.13 18.11 14.69
N GLU A 48 -3.96 19.04 14.22
CA GLU A 48 -3.80 20.48 14.49
C GLU A 48 -3.89 20.80 15.98
N GLY A 49 -4.79 20.12 16.71
CA GLY A 49 -4.90 20.24 18.16
C GLY A 49 -3.58 19.85 18.86
N PHE A 50 -2.97 18.74 18.45
CA PHE A 50 -1.66 18.33 18.94
C PHE A 50 -0.58 19.36 18.57
N MET A 51 -0.54 19.83 17.32
CA MET A 51 0.42 20.83 16.85
C MET A 51 0.37 22.13 17.68
N ARG A 52 -0.84 22.67 17.93
CA ARG A 52 -1.02 23.86 18.77
C ARG A 52 -0.51 23.64 20.18
N LYS A 53 -0.80 22.48 20.78
CA LYS A 53 -0.35 22.14 22.13
C LYS A 53 1.18 22.07 22.24
N GLN A 54 1.85 21.62 21.19
CA GLN A 54 3.32 21.51 21.12
C GLN A 54 4.02 22.76 20.57
N GLY A 55 3.27 23.79 20.18
CA GLY A 55 3.83 24.99 19.54
C GLY A 55 4.37 24.75 18.13
N ILE A 56 3.91 23.69 17.45
CA ILE A 56 4.28 23.38 16.06
C ILE A 56 3.49 24.30 15.12
N PRO A 57 4.14 25.06 14.22
CA PRO A 57 3.44 25.91 13.26
C PRO A 57 2.54 25.10 12.32
N ILE A 58 1.30 25.56 12.13
CA ILE A 58 0.37 24.96 11.16
C ILE A 58 0.62 25.60 9.78
N PRO A 59 0.96 24.82 8.73
CA PRO A 59 1.10 25.34 7.38
C PRO A 59 -0.22 25.93 6.87
N LYS A 60 -0.12 26.94 6.01
CA LYS A 60 -1.27 27.56 5.35
C LYS A 60 -1.71 26.84 4.07
N GLU A 61 -0.87 25.97 3.53
CA GLU A 61 -1.07 25.26 2.27
C GLU A 61 -1.13 23.75 2.51
N GLU A 62 -2.01 23.08 1.78
CA GLU A 62 -2.11 21.63 1.79
C GLU A 62 -1.08 21.00 0.84
N PRO A 63 -0.47 19.87 1.21
CA PRO A 63 0.36 19.12 0.28
C PRO A 63 -0.51 18.57 -0.85
N VAL A 64 -0.16 18.91 -2.09
CA VAL A 64 -0.83 18.40 -3.30
C VAL A 64 -0.01 17.22 -3.82
N GLU A 65 -0.32 16.01 -3.35
CA GLU A 65 0.26 14.78 -3.90
C GLU A 65 -0.84 13.82 -4.36
N GLN A 66 -0.54 13.06 -5.43
CA GLN A 66 -1.46 12.05 -5.93
C GLN A 66 -1.28 10.75 -5.15
N THR A 67 -2.20 10.49 -4.23
CA THR A 67 -2.29 9.20 -3.53
C THR A 67 -2.36 8.04 -4.53
N LYS A 68 -1.39 7.12 -4.48
CA LYS A 68 -1.46 5.87 -5.25
C LYS A 68 -2.17 4.80 -4.44
N ARG A 69 -2.90 3.94 -5.15
CA ARG A 69 -3.80 2.94 -4.59
C ARG A 69 -3.15 1.57 -4.76
N ILE A 70 -2.93 0.86 -3.66
CA ILE A 70 -2.27 -0.46 -3.65
C ILE A 70 -3.20 -1.48 -3.00
N LEU A 71 -3.37 -2.63 -3.64
CA LEU A 71 -4.05 -3.79 -3.06
C LEU A 71 -3.02 -4.85 -2.70
N VAL A 72 -2.99 -5.28 -1.45
CA VAL A 72 -2.16 -6.41 -0.97
C VAL A 72 -3.04 -7.63 -0.84
N VAL A 73 -2.66 -8.75 -1.45
CA VAL A 73 -3.43 -10.00 -1.41
C VAL A 73 -2.54 -11.13 -0.94
N ASP A 74 -2.79 -11.60 0.28
CA ASP A 74 -2.04 -12.66 0.93
C ASP A 74 -2.92 -13.22 2.07
N ASP A 75 -2.97 -14.54 2.24
CA ASP A 75 -3.74 -15.19 3.31
C ASP A 75 -2.98 -15.20 4.65
N ASP A 76 -1.67 -14.92 4.64
CA ASP A 76 -0.87 -14.75 5.84
C ASP A 76 -0.97 -13.31 6.38
N PRO A 77 -1.69 -13.09 7.51
CA PRO A 77 -1.86 -11.76 8.06
C PRO A 77 -0.54 -11.10 8.50
N ILE A 78 0.49 -11.89 8.84
CA ILE A 78 1.80 -11.38 9.24
C ILE A 78 2.52 -10.77 8.03
N ILE A 79 2.40 -11.39 6.85
CA ILE A 79 2.97 -10.87 5.61
C ILE A 79 2.21 -9.61 5.19
N VAL A 80 0.87 -9.63 5.22
CA VAL A 80 0.05 -8.44 4.93
C VAL A 80 0.46 -7.28 5.83
N GLU A 81 0.51 -7.49 7.16
CA GLU A 81 0.87 -6.44 8.11
C GLU A 81 2.29 -5.90 7.85
N SER A 82 3.25 -6.79 7.57
CA SER A 82 4.63 -6.38 7.27
C SER A 82 4.74 -5.49 6.03
N ILE A 83 4.00 -5.83 4.96
CA ILE A 83 3.97 -5.03 3.72
C ILE A 83 3.27 -3.69 3.97
N VAL A 84 2.12 -3.71 4.65
CA VAL A 84 1.34 -2.52 4.99
C VAL A 84 2.16 -1.54 5.83
N GLN A 85 2.81 -2.00 6.89
CA GLN A 85 3.66 -1.15 7.72
C GLN A 85 4.84 -0.57 6.92
N ALA A 86 5.47 -1.37 6.07
CA ALA A 86 6.56 -0.89 5.22
C ALA A 86 6.11 0.23 4.27
N LEU A 87 4.94 0.10 3.65
CA LEU A 87 4.37 1.09 2.73
C LEU A 87 3.88 2.35 3.48
N GLU A 88 3.33 2.21 4.69
CA GLU A 88 2.91 3.34 5.52
C GLU A 88 4.11 4.20 5.99
N GLU A 89 5.26 3.56 6.24
CA GLU A 89 6.51 4.24 6.60
C GLU A 89 7.24 4.85 5.40
N ASP A 90 6.75 4.66 4.18
CA ASP A 90 7.37 5.22 2.97
C ASP A 90 7.13 6.73 2.83
N GLU A 91 8.03 7.41 2.14
CA GLU A 91 7.97 8.84 1.83
C GLU A 91 7.09 9.15 0.62
N ARG A 92 6.13 8.27 0.31
CA ARG A 92 5.15 8.46 -0.78
C ARG A 92 3.75 8.23 -0.25
N ASP A 93 2.77 8.93 -0.83
CA ASP A 93 1.38 8.76 -0.42
C ASP A 93 0.74 7.51 -1.02
N TYR A 94 0.53 6.50 -0.17
CA TYR A 94 -0.18 5.28 -0.53
C TYR A 94 -1.49 5.13 0.25
N GLU A 95 -2.57 4.88 -0.49
CA GLU A 95 -3.77 4.29 0.02
C GLU A 95 -3.70 2.78 -0.21
N VAL A 96 -3.67 2.00 0.88
CA VAL A 96 -3.53 0.56 0.81
C VAL A 96 -4.74 -0.12 1.43
N ILE A 97 -5.26 -1.11 0.72
CA ILE A 97 -6.23 -2.07 1.24
C ILE A 97 -5.65 -3.49 1.10
N SER A 98 -6.18 -4.42 1.87
CA SER A 98 -5.80 -5.84 1.78
C SER A 98 -7.00 -6.71 1.44
N ALA A 99 -6.71 -7.89 0.90
CA ALA A 99 -7.66 -8.98 0.73
C ALA A 99 -7.01 -10.30 1.17
N SER A 100 -7.75 -11.17 1.85
CA SER A 100 -7.23 -12.47 2.33
C SER A 100 -7.55 -13.65 1.42
N ASP A 101 -8.39 -13.45 0.40
CA ASP A 101 -8.80 -14.50 -0.53
C ASP A 101 -9.09 -13.96 -1.95
N GLY A 102 -9.37 -14.87 -2.88
CA GLY A 102 -9.55 -14.55 -4.31
C GLY A 102 -10.81 -13.82 -4.65
N PHE A 103 -11.87 -14.11 -3.91
CA PHE A 103 -13.15 -13.47 -4.11
C PHE A 103 -13.06 -12.01 -3.67
N GLU A 104 -12.52 -11.77 -2.48
CA GLU A 104 -12.28 -10.43 -1.97
C GLU A 104 -11.31 -9.66 -2.88
N ALA A 105 -10.20 -10.28 -3.30
CA ALA A 105 -9.25 -9.64 -4.21
C ALA A 105 -9.92 -9.17 -5.50
N GLY A 106 -10.72 -10.03 -6.14
CA GLY A 106 -11.47 -9.70 -7.35
C GLY A 106 -12.46 -8.55 -7.13
N LEU A 107 -13.18 -8.55 -6.01
CA LEU A 107 -14.10 -7.48 -5.65
C LEU A 107 -13.38 -6.14 -5.45
N GLN A 108 -12.23 -6.16 -4.77
CA GLN A 108 -11.44 -4.96 -4.52
C GLN A 108 -10.79 -4.41 -5.78
N ILE A 109 -10.32 -5.27 -6.69
CA ILE A 109 -9.79 -4.82 -7.99
C ILE A 109 -10.81 -3.94 -8.74
N GLU A 110 -12.08 -4.34 -8.77
CA GLU A 110 -13.15 -3.62 -9.46
C GLU A 110 -13.56 -2.34 -8.71
N LYS A 111 -13.70 -2.40 -7.38
CA LYS A 111 -14.19 -1.28 -6.55
C LYS A 111 -13.12 -0.23 -6.27
N PHE A 112 -11.96 -0.69 -5.81
CA PHE A 112 -10.86 0.17 -5.38
C PHE A 112 -10.01 0.64 -6.57
N LYS A 113 -10.07 -0.04 -7.72
CA LYS A 113 -9.30 0.27 -8.93
C LYS A 113 -7.81 0.53 -8.59
N PRO A 114 -7.11 -0.46 -8.01
CA PRO A 114 -5.73 -0.28 -7.58
C PRO A 114 -4.83 0.07 -8.76
N HIS A 115 -3.87 0.96 -8.50
CA HIS A 115 -2.79 1.25 -9.45
C HIS A 115 -1.74 0.12 -9.43
N LEU A 116 -1.59 -0.57 -8.30
CA LEU A 116 -0.70 -1.71 -8.13
C LEU A 116 -1.33 -2.79 -7.24
N VAL A 117 -1.14 -4.06 -7.59
CA VAL A 117 -1.52 -5.23 -6.81
C VAL A 117 -0.26 -5.99 -6.41
N ILE A 118 -0.12 -6.28 -5.12
CA ILE A 118 0.88 -7.21 -4.57
C ILE A 118 0.13 -8.51 -4.28
N LEU A 119 0.46 -9.60 -4.97
CA LEU A 119 -0.32 -10.83 -4.98
C LEU A 119 0.54 -12.02 -4.58
N ASP A 120 0.18 -12.71 -3.50
CA ASP A 120 0.65 -14.09 -3.27
C ASP A 120 -0.05 -15.06 -4.24
N ILE A 121 0.72 -15.95 -4.83
CA ILE A 121 0.23 -16.97 -5.76
C ILE A 121 0.12 -18.35 -5.11
N MET A 122 0.52 -18.48 -3.85
CA MET A 122 0.47 -19.73 -3.08
C MET A 122 -0.81 -19.90 -2.25
N MET A 123 -1.78 -18.99 -2.40
CA MET A 123 -3.07 -19.08 -1.69
C MET A 123 -3.93 -20.26 -2.20
N PRO A 124 -4.61 -21.00 -1.31
CA PRO A 124 -5.37 -22.21 -1.66
C PRO A 124 -6.53 -21.96 -2.63
N ASP A 125 -7.21 -20.83 -2.49
CA ASP A 125 -8.42 -20.49 -3.25
C ASP A 125 -8.16 -19.62 -4.48
N ILE A 126 -6.89 -19.22 -4.70
CA ILE A 126 -6.49 -18.37 -5.83
C ILE A 126 -5.47 -19.08 -6.70
N LYS A 127 -5.80 -19.20 -7.97
CA LYS A 127 -4.79 -19.42 -9.00
C LYS A 127 -4.21 -18.06 -9.39
N GLY A 128 -3.05 -17.71 -8.83
CA GLY A 128 -2.45 -16.37 -9.00
C GLY A 128 -2.28 -15.91 -10.46
N TYR A 129 -2.05 -16.83 -11.39
CA TYR A 129 -2.00 -16.54 -12.83
C TYR A 129 -3.36 -16.14 -13.43
N GLU A 130 -4.48 -16.70 -12.93
CA GLU A 130 -5.82 -16.33 -13.39
C GLU A 130 -6.14 -14.90 -12.97
N VAL A 131 -5.74 -14.50 -11.75
CA VAL A 131 -5.86 -13.12 -11.27
C VAL A 131 -5.07 -12.16 -12.16
N CYS A 132 -3.81 -12.49 -12.47
CA CYS A 132 -2.98 -11.67 -13.37
C CYS A 132 -3.64 -11.48 -14.74
N ARG A 133 -4.08 -12.59 -15.37
CA ARG A 133 -4.77 -12.53 -16.67
C ARG A 133 -6.06 -11.73 -16.61
N ARG A 134 -6.85 -11.86 -15.54
CA ARG A 134 -8.11 -11.13 -15.36
C ARG A 134 -7.86 -9.62 -15.25
N ILE A 135 -6.87 -9.21 -14.45
CA ILE A 135 -6.47 -7.80 -14.34
C ILE A 135 -6.03 -7.28 -15.72
N LYS A 136 -5.16 -8.01 -16.43
CA LYS A 136 -4.62 -7.53 -17.72
C LYS A 136 -5.62 -7.57 -18.87
N SER A 137 -6.70 -8.35 -18.76
CA SER A 137 -7.77 -8.40 -19.78
C SER A 137 -8.90 -7.41 -19.55
N GLY A 138 -9.00 -6.79 -18.36
CA GLY A 138 -10.01 -5.77 -18.08
C GLY A 138 -9.67 -4.42 -18.71
N ASN A 139 -10.65 -3.76 -19.32
CA ASN A 139 -10.44 -2.45 -19.96
C ASN A 139 -9.93 -1.38 -18.97
N ASP A 140 -10.49 -1.37 -17.77
CA ASP A 140 -10.17 -0.39 -16.72
C ASP A 140 -8.98 -0.80 -15.85
N THR A 141 -8.64 -2.09 -15.82
CA THR A 141 -7.66 -2.69 -14.91
C THR A 141 -6.37 -3.12 -15.60
N ARG A 142 -6.30 -3.14 -16.94
CA ARG A 142 -5.10 -3.53 -17.69
C ARG A 142 -3.85 -2.70 -17.39
N GLY A 143 -4.05 -1.46 -16.93
CA GLY A 143 -2.97 -0.55 -16.52
C GLY A 143 -2.41 -0.85 -15.12
N THR A 144 -3.13 -1.62 -14.30
CA THR A 144 -2.72 -1.98 -12.94
C THR A 144 -1.42 -2.78 -12.98
N LYS A 145 -0.46 -2.36 -12.18
CA LYS A 145 0.83 -3.03 -12.00
C LYS A 145 0.69 -4.24 -11.09
N ILE A 146 1.44 -5.30 -11.37
CA ILE A 146 1.32 -6.55 -10.62
C ILE A 146 2.70 -6.98 -10.12
N ILE A 147 2.82 -7.05 -8.79
CA ILE A 147 3.95 -7.67 -8.11
C ILE A 147 3.49 -9.03 -7.58
N VAL A 148 4.19 -10.09 -7.94
CA VAL A 148 3.90 -11.45 -7.48
C VAL A 148 4.84 -11.84 -6.34
N LEU A 149 4.28 -12.46 -5.31
CA LEU A 149 4.98 -13.04 -4.17
C LEU A 149 4.87 -14.56 -4.23
N SER A 150 5.95 -15.28 -3.94
CA SER A 150 5.88 -16.75 -3.78
C SER A 150 7.01 -17.28 -2.90
N ALA A 151 6.73 -18.35 -2.17
CA ALA A 151 7.75 -19.09 -1.41
C ALA A 151 8.67 -19.96 -2.29
N TYR A 152 8.27 -20.24 -3.54
CA TYR A 152 9.05 -21.09 -4.45
C TYR A 152 9.00 -20.53 -5.87
N LEU A 153 10.01 -19.75 -6.21
CA LEU A 153 10.23 -19.27 -7.57
C LEU A 153 11.62 -19.69 -8.04
N ASP A 154 11.63 -20.62 -9.00
CA ASP A 154 12.76 -20.80 -9.90
C ASP A 154 12.61 -19.85 -11.11
N GLU A 155 13.65 -19.77 -11.93
CA GLU A 155 13.69 -18.88 -13.09
C GLU A 155 12.57 -19.18 -14.11
N GLU A 156 12.17 -20.44 -14.25
CA GLU A 156 11.09 -20.86 -15.12
C GLU A 156 9.73 -20.33 -14.64
N LYS A 157 9.43 -20.48 -13.35
CA LYS A 157 8.21 -19.95 -12.72
C LYS A 157 8.16 -18.43 -12.79
N PHE A 158 9.29 -17.74 -12.60
CA PHE A 158 9.38 -16.30 -12.80
C PHE A 158 8.97 -15.88 -14.22
N ASN A 159 9.52 -16.56 -15.24
CA ASN A 159 9.21 -16.25 -16.63
C ASN A 159 7.73 -16.50 -16.96
N ARG A 160 7.17 -17.61 -16.47
CA ARG A 160 5.73 -17.90 -16.65
C ARG A 160 4.83 -16.84 -16.02
N MET A 161 5.17 -16.34 -14.83
CA MET A 161 4.37 -15.29 -14.19
C MET A 161 4.42 -13.98 -14.97
N LYS A 162 5.56 -13.64 -15.57
CA LYS A 162 5.66 -12.48 -16.49
C LYS A 162 4.79 -12.65 -17.73
N GLU A 163 4.76 -13.84 -18.33
CA GLU A 163 3.87 -14.15 -19.45
C GLU A 163 2.38 -13.99 -19.09
N TYR A 164 2.03 -14.23 -17.81
CA TYR A 164 0.67 -14.02 -17.32
C TYR A 164 0.37 -12.57 -16.93
N GLY A 165 1.35 -11.67 -17.03
CA GLY A 165 1.19 -10.24 -16.81
C GLY A 165 1.77 -9.69 -15.51
N ALA A 166 2.56 -10.48 -14.76
CA ALA A 166 3.32 -9.94 -13.63
C ALA A 166 4.38 -8.95 -14.14
N ASP A 167 4.45 -7.76 -13.55
CA ASP A 167 5.48 -6.77 -13.86
C ASP A 167 6.79 -7.11 -13.11
N VAL A 168 6.69 -7.52 -11.84
CA VAL A 168 7.82 -7.94 -10.99
C VAL A 168 7.41 -9.15 -10.16
N CYS A 169 8.38 -9.93 -9.72
CA CYS A 169 8.16 -11.07 -8.85
C CYS A 169 9.22 -11.11 -7.74
N PHE A 170 8.83 -11.54 -6.54
CA PHE A 170 9.69 -11.69 -5.36
C PHE A 170 9.54 -13.07 -4.74
N SER A 171 10.68 -13.64 -4.33
CA SER A 171 10.70 -14.81 -3.44
C SER A 171 10.48 -14.39 -1.99
N LYS A 172 9.67 -15.14 -1.23
CA LYS A 172 9.63 -15.05 0.23
C LYS A 172 10.88 -15.73 0.82
N PRO A 173 11.55 -15.18 1.86
CA PRO A 173 11.17 -13.98 2.62
C PRO A 173 11.40 -12.67 1.85
N LEU A 174 10.47 -11.73 2.02
CA LEU A 174 10.40 -10.48 1.26
C LEU A 174 11.43 -9.44 1.73
N PRO A 175 12.33 -8.97 0.84
CA PRO A 175 13.18 -7.82 1.14
C PRO A 175 12.36 -6.52 1.05
N LEU A 176 11.74 -6.10 2.16
CA LEU A 176 10.85 -4.92 2.21
C LEU A 176 11.48 -3.64 1.60
N PRO A 177 12.77 -3.30 1.83
CA PRO A 177 13.36 -2.12 1.18
C PRO A 177 13.34 -2.21 -0.35
N ARG A 178 13.59 -3.40 -0.91
CA ARG A 178 13.54 -3.63 -2.36
C ARG A 178 12.10 -3.62 -2.87
N LEU A 179 11.15 -4.18 -2.11
CA LEU A 179 9.73 -4.11 -2.44
C LEU A 179 9.26 -2.65 -2.59
N LYS A 180 9.60 -1.79 -1.62
CA LYS A 180 9.25 -0.35 -1.68
C LYS A 180 9.84 0.34 -2.91
N ALA A 181 11.10 0.06 -3.23
CA ALA A 181 11.75 0.60 -4.41
C ALA A 181 11.05 0.17 -5.72
N GLU A 182 10.67 -1.10 -5.84
CA GLU A 182 9.94 -1.60 -7.02
C GLU A 182 8.52 -1.03 -7.10
N VAL A 183 7.82 -0.90 -5.97
CA VAL A 183 6.50 -0.24 -5.92
C VAL A 183 6.59 1.18 -6.44
N ALA A 184 7.55 1.97 -5.96
CA ALA A 184 7.76 3.35 -6.43
C ALA A 184 8.10 3.39 -7.92
N ALA A 185 8.99 2.49 -8.39
CA ALA A 185 9.38 2.41 -9.79
C ALA A 185 8.20 2.09 -10.72
N LEU A 186 7.40 1.08 -10.38
CA LEU A 186 6.25 0.67 -11.18
C LEU A 186 5.14 1.72 -11.22
N LEU A 187 5.01 2.52 -10.16
CA LEU A 187 4.04 3.60 -10.05
C LEU A 187 4.55 4.93 -10.64
N GLY A 188 5.78 4.99 -11.14
CA GLY A 188 6.39 6.20 -11.69
C GLY A 188 6.65 7.28 -10.65
N LEU A 189 6.98 6.88 -9.41
CA LEU A 189 7.24 7.76 -8.27
C LEU A 189 8.74 7.83 -7.91
N ASN A 190 9.61 7.43 -8.83
CA ASN A 190 11.05 7.62 -8.67
C ASN A 190 11.39 9.06 -9.05
N GLU A 191 11.91 9.82 -8.09
CA GLU A 191 12.61 11.09 -8.33
C GLU A 191 13.98 10.85 -8.96
#